data_AF-A0A098GIM1-F1
#
_entry.id   AF-A0A098GIM1-F1
#
_cell.length_a   1.000
_cell.length_b   1.000
_cell.length_c   1.000
_cell.angle_alpha   90.00
_cell.angle_beta   90.00
_cell.angle_gamma   90.00
#
_symmetry.space_group_name_H-M   'P 1'
#
loop_
_entity.id
_entity.type
_entity.pdbx_description
1 polymer ?
#
loop_
_entity_poly.entity_id
_entity_poly.type
_entity_poly.pdbx_seq_one_letter_code
_entity_poly.pdbx_strand_id
1 'polypeptide(L)'
;MMNTQEYVDALRDGNYFKALELTHYISQKYAQIKEPIGADELLQLGGYELSLTDINENDISAINFLYNYIQYHNQLANGELGYTLITYLSLISIVLSIKRDRDFRTTVDSVSIANLIQFQGFLSDNSDFSKLVERNMGESEWMDRMLVPLNEDGLLKQIAAMADPVFANFYKSVQQMQEKLKVDKIYFSCPLVHGVAQAKSLKETVKTFRLRLLEKLRLEGIEVDNHGELIPSQEPTPRQLKIIKRYNAVHVLYQELQDKIALGSTDREMILGIVEICTHNQAGWFERHFSQKFTDVLSGGLKPLCRTFFSKEAQYRREMDEIAQIRPG
;
A
#
# COMPACT_ATOMS: atom_id res chain seq x y z
N MET A 1 15.18 21.35 10.99
CA MET A 1 14.00 22.21 10.76
C MET A 1 13.27 21.60 9.59
N MET A 2 11.99 21.25 9.74
CA MET A 2 11.21 20.74 8.61
C MET A 2 11.05 21.85 7.57
N ASN A 3 11.32 21.53 6.31
CA ASN A 3 11.08 22.39 5.15
C ASN A 3 9.95 21.77 4.32
N THR A 4 9.15 22.60 3.64
CA THR A 4 8.11 22.23 2.67
C THR A 4 8.55 21.12 1.69
N GLN A 5 9.83 21.08 1.30
CA GLN A 5 10.39 20.03 0.44
C GLN A 5 10.17 18.61 1.00
N GLU A 6 10.19 18.42 2.32
CA GLU A 6 9.98 17.10 2.93
C GLU A 6 8.60 16.51 2.65
N TYR A 7 7.60 17.35 2.38
CA TYR A 7 6.24 16.93 2.03
C TYR A 7 6.14 16.49 0.57
N VAL A 8 6.95 17.09 -0.31
CA VAL A 8 7.10 16.69 -1.71
C VAL A 8 7.88 15.38 -1.80
N ASP A 9 8.96 15.24 -1.04
CA ASP A 9 9.73 14.00 -0.97
C ASP A 9 8.88 12.87 -0.36
N ALA A 10 8.07 13.16 0.65
CA ALA A 10 7.13 12.20 1.20
C ALA A 10 6.13 11.66 0.16
N LEU A 11 5.62 12.50 -0.73
CA LEU A 11 4.76 12.08 -1.85
C LEU A 11 5.51 11.09 -2.76
N ARG A 12 6.75 11.40 -3.15
CA ARG A 12 7.58 10.57 -4.03
C ARG A 12 7.99 9.24 -3.40
N ASP A 13 8.22 9.26 -2.10
CA ASP A 13 8.63 8.09 -1.32
C ASP A 13 7.45 7.18 -0.93
N GLY A 14 6.21 7.50 -1.34
CA GLY A 14 5.01 6.73 -1.01
C GLY A 14 4.43 6.99 0.38
N ASN A 15 4.94 7.99 1.10
CA ASN A 15 4.39 8.46 2.37
C ASN A 15 3.24 9.45 2.13
N TYR A 16 2.23 9.04 1.36
CA TYR A 16 1.21 9.94 0.84
C TYR A 16 0.43 10.73 1.90
N PHE A 17 0.15 10.12 3.06
CA PHE A 17 -0.57 10.81 4.12
C PHE A 17 0.28 11.86 4.83
N LYS A 18 1.60 11.66 4.89
CA LYS A 18 2.52 12.71 5.34
C LYS A 18 2.50 13.88 4.36
N ALA A 19 2.43 13.65 3.05
CA ALA A 19 2.34 14.74 2.07
C ALA A 19 1.10 15.63 2.30
N LEU A 20 -0.02 15.05 2.75
CA LEU A 20 -1.25 15.80 3.08
C LEU A 20 -1.13 16.63 4.37
N GLU A 21 -0.13 16.40 5.23
CA GLU A 21 0.11 17.21 6.43
C GLU A 21 0.75 18.57 6.11
N LEU A 22 1.02 18.87 4.84
CA LEU A 22 1.61 20.12 4.38
C LEU A 22 0.83 21.36 4.87
N THR A 23 -0.50 21.34 4.77
CA THR A 23 -1.35 22.46 5.18
C THR A 23 -1.25 22.72 6.68
N HIS A 24 -1.16 21.65 7.48
CA HIS A 24 -0.95 21.75 8.92
C HIS A 24 0.41 22.38 9.25
N TYR A 25 1.46 21.95 8.55
CA TYR A 25 2.80 22.52 8.69
C TYR A 25 2.84 24.01 8.36
N ILE A 26 2.19 24.44 7.27
CA ILE A 26 2.12 25.86 6.89
C ILE A 26 1.43 26.67 8.00
N SER A 27 0.29 26.20 8.50
CA SER A 27 -0.41 26.87 9.61
C SER A 27 0.48 27.02 10.84
N GLN A 28 1.26 25.98 11.19
CA GLN A 28 2.21 26.04 12.32
C GLN A 28 3.38 26.99 12.05
N LYS A 29 3.93 26.99 10.83
CA LYS A 29 5.06 27.85 10.43
C LYS A 29 4.72 29.33 10.61
N TYR A 30 3.48 29.71 10.30
CA TYR A 30 3.01 31.10 10.33
C TYR A 30 2.23 31.49 11.59
N ALA A 31 2.00 30.57 12.54
CA ALA A 31 1.22 30.81 13.75
C ALA A 31 1.76 31.98 14.60
N GLN A 32 3.08 32.17 14.66
CA GLN A 32 3.70 33.28 15.42
C GLN A 32 3.45 34.67 14.78
N ILE A 33 3.05 34.71 13.50
CA ILE A 33 2.73 35.95 12.79
C ILE A 33 1.23 36.23 12.85
N LYS A 34 0.40 35.18 12.66
CA LYS A 34 -1.06 35.25 12.76
C LYS A 34 -1.62 33.89 13.20
N GLU A 35 -2.50 33.91 14.20
CA GLU A 35 -3.26 32.74 14.64
C GLU A 35 -4.72 33.13 14.96
N PRO A 36 -5.74 32.48 14.38
CA PRO A 36 -5.66 31.36 13.42
C PRO A 36 -5.34 31.83 11.98
N ILE A 37 -4.72 30.92 11.20
CA ILE A 37 -4.63 31.02 9.73
C ILE A 37 -5.95 30.51 9.15
N GLY A 38 -6.65 31.34 8.36
CA GLY A 38 -7.87 30.96 7.67
C GLY A 38 -7.60 30.29 6.33
N ALA A 39 -8.66 29.87 5.64
CA ALA A 39 -8.57 29.11 4.40
C ALA A 39 -7.95 29.93 3.25
N ASP A 40 -8.34 31.19 3.11
CA ASP A 40 -7.84 32.08 2.05
C ASP A 40 -6.34 32.37 2.24
N GLU A 41 -5.91 32.59 3.49
CA GLU A 41 -4.48 32.75 3.79
C GLU A 41 -3.70 31.46 3.57
N LEU A 42 -4.27 30.31 3.95
CA LEU A 42 -3.63 29.01 3.78
C LEU A 42 -3.40 28.69 2.31
N LEU A 43 -4.31 29.04 1.40
CA LEU A 43 -4.13 28.84 -0.03
C LEU A 43 -2.98 29.67 -0.59
N GLN A 44 -2.89 30.96 -0.26
CA GLN A 44 -1.79 31.81 -0.73
C GLN A 44 -0.45 31.40 -0.14
N LEU A 45 -0.39 31.17 1.18
CA LEU A 45 0.82 30.74 1.87
C LEU A 45 1.28 29.36 1.39
N GLY A 46 0.34 28.42 1.19
CA GLY A 46 0.65 27.10 0.66
C GLY A 46 1.14 27.13 -0.77
N GLY A 47 0.58 27.99 -1.61
CA GLY A 47 1.07 28.21 -2.97
C GLY A 47 2.48 28.76 -2.97
N TYR A 48 2.76 29.75 -2.12
CA TYR A 48 4.10 30.31 -1.96
C TYR A 48 5.11 29.27 -1.45
N GLU A 49 4.78 28.57 -0.36
CA GLU A 49 5.68 27.57 0.23
C GLU A 49 6.00 26.43 -0.74
N LEU A 50 5.00 25.90 -1.45
CA LEU A 50 5.24 24.88 -2.48
C LEU A 50 6.03 25.41 -3.68
N SER A 51 5.93 26.70 -3.99
CA SER A 51 6.74 27.32 -5.05
C SER A 51 8.23 27.28 -4.75
N LEU A 52 8.62 27.24 -3.47
CA LEU A 52 10.01 27.09 -3.02
C LEU A 52 10.55 25.67 -3.16
N THR A 53 9.70 24.69 -3.50
CA THR A 53 10.08 23.28 -3.65
C THR A 53 10.38 22.92 -5.11
N ASP A 54 10.91 21.74 -5.34
CA ASP A 54 11.14 21.20 -6.68
C ASP A 54 9.92 20.49 -7.31
N ILE A 55 8.72 20.57 -6.69
CA ILE A 55 7.51 19.90 -7.19
C ILE A 55 7.23 20.26 -8.65
N ASN A 56 6.96 19.27 -9.48
CA ASN A 56 6.85 19.44 -10.93
C ASN A 56 5.90 18.44 -11.57
N GLU A 57 5.78 18.48 -12.90
CA GLU A 57 4.86 17.64 -13.66
C GLU A 57 5.10 16.13 -13.52
N ASN A 58 6.32 15.70 -13.18
CA ASN A 58 6.62 14.28 -12.96
C ASN A 58 5.93 13.74 -11.69
N ASP A 59 5.54 14.62 -10.77
CA ASP A 59 4.85 14.24 -9.54
C ASP A 59 3.35 13.95 -9.76
N ILE A 60 2.80 14.31 -10.92
CA ILE A 60 1.36 14.18 -11.23
C ILE A 60 0.88 12.74 -11.11
N SER A 61 1.69 11.75 -11.50
CA SER A 61 1.28 10.35 -11.39
C SER A 61 1.09 9.92 -9.93
N ALA A 62 1.96 10.38 -9.03
CA ALA A 62 1.85 10.08 -7.60
C ALA A 62 0.66 10.81 -6.97
N ILE A 63 0.40 12.05 -7.41
CA ILE A 63 -0.76 12.84 -6.97
C ILE A 63 -2.08 12.22 -7.45
N ASN A 64 -2.14 11.81 -8.72
CA ASN A 64 -3.29 11.13 -9.29
C ASN A 64 -3.57 9.79 -8.59
N PHE A 65 -2.52 9.04 -8.25
CA PHE A 65 -2.65 7.84 -7.43
C PHE A 65 -3.28 8.17 -6.06
N LEU A 66 -2.72 9.15 -5.34
CA LEU A 66 -3.23 9.56 -4.02
C LEU A 66 -4.70 10.00 -4.08
N TYR A 67 -5.06 10.81 -5.07
CA TYR A 67 -6.43 11.23 -5.28
C TYR A 67 -7.36 10.03 -5.42
N ASN A 68 -7.07 9.14 -6.38
CA ASN A 68 -7.92 7.98 -6.65
C ASN A 68 -7.96 7.01 -5.48
N TYR A 69 -6.86 6.83 -4.75
CA TYR A 69 -6.82 5.98 -3.56
C TYR A 69 -7.75 6.50 -2.47
N ILE A 70 -7.76 7.82 -2.21
CA ILE A 70 -8.68 8.42 -1.23
C ILE A 70 -10.12 8.35 -1.72
N GLN A 71 -10.38 8.65 -2.99
CA GLN A 71 -11.74 8.59 -3.56
C GLN A 71 -12.33 7.17 -3.57
N TYR A 72 -11.50 6.14 -3.77
CA TYR A 72 -11.91 4.74 -3.65
C TYR A 72 -12.47 4.43 -2.25
N HIS A 73 -11.99 5.14 -1.22
CA HIS A 73 -12.41 4.99 0.15
C HIS A 73 -13.37 6.11 0.58
N ASN A 74 -14.68 5.91 0.38
CA ASN A 74 -15.73 6.88 0.77
C ASN A 74 -15.58 7.47 2.17
N GLN A 75 -15.08 6.70 3.14
CA GLN A 75 -14.85 7.15 4.52
C GLN A 75 -13.72 8.18 4.64
N LEU A 76 -12.70 8.09 3.79
CA LEU A 76 -11.62 9.08 3.72
C LEU A 76 -12.06 10.30 2.91
N ALA A 77 -12.74 10.06 1.79
CA ALA A 77 -13.16 11.11 0.86
C ALA A 77 -14.17 12.09 1.47
N ASN A 78 -15.10 11.62 2.30
CA ASN A 78 -16.17 12.45 2.88
C ASN A 78 -15.80 13.09 4.23
N GLY A 79 -14.51 13.27 4.54
CA GLY A 79 -14.03 13.82 5.81
C GLY A 79 -12.92 14.86 5.64
N GLU A 80 -12.21 15.14 6.74
CA GLU A 80 -11.09 16.09 6.79
C GLU A 80 -9.98 15.76 5.77
N LEU A 81 -9.73 14.46 5.53
CA LEU A 81 -8.77 14.01 4.53
C LEU A 81 -9.18 14.39 3.10
N GLY A 82 -10.48 14.29 2.79
CA GLY A 82 -11.01 14.75 1.50
C GLY A 82 -10.83 16.25 1.31
N TYR A 83 -11.14 17.05 2.32
CA TYR A 83 -10.90 18.50 2.29
C TYR A 83 -9.41 18.84 2.11
N THR A 84 -8.55 18.17 2.87
CA THR A 84 -7.09 18.35 2.82
C THR A 84 -6.55 17.95 1.44
N LEU A 85 -7.05 16.87 0.86
CA LEU A 85 -6.72 16.44 -0.49
C LEU A 85 -7.08 17.51 -1.52
N ILE A 86 -8.32 18.02 -1.53
CA ILE A 86 -8.74 19.03 -2.51
C ILE A 86 -7.94 20.34 -2.36
N THR A 87 -7.62 20.72 -1.12
CA THR A 87 -6.73 21.86 -0.84
C THR A 87 -5.34 21.60 -1.43
N TYR A 88 -4.76 20.43 -1.16
CA TYR A 88 -3.45 20.02 -1.68
C TYR A 88 -3.40 20.02 -3.22
N LEU A 89 -4.43 19.47 -3.87
CA LEU A 89 -4.53 19.48 -5.34
C LEU A 89 -4.63 20.90 -5.90
N SER A 90 -5.45 21.75 -5.28
CA SER A 90 -5.58 23.16 -5.67
C SER A 90 -4.23 23.90 -5.59
N LEU A 91 -3.50 23.69 -4.49
CA LEU A 91 -2.18 24.27 -4.29
C LEU A 91 -1.18 23.82 -5.36
N ILE A 92 -1.11 22.53 -5.68
CA ILE A 92 -0.22 22.02 -6.72
C ILE A 92 -0.60 22.58 -8.08
N SER A 93 -1.90 22.62 -8.42
CA SER A 93 -2.40 23.20 -9.67
C SER A 93 -1.94 24.66 -9.84
N ILE A 94 -2.06 25.47 -8.77
CA ILE A 94 -1.57 26.85 -8.76
C ILE A 94 -0.06 26.87 -9.04
N VAL A 95 0.72 26.11 -8.26
CA VAL A 95 2.18 26.11 -8.31
C VAL A 95 2.71 25.68 -9.67
N LEU A 96 2.17 24.60 -10.24
CA LEU A 96 2.56 24.13 -11.56
C LEU A 96 2.21 25.14 -12.66
N SER A 97 1.12 25.90 -12.50
CA SER A 97 0.77 26.97 -13.42
C SER A 97 1.76 28.13 -13.34
N ILE A 98 2.02 28.66 -12.14
CA ILE A 98 2.92 29.82 -11.97
C ILE A 98 4.38 29.48 -12.27
N LYS A 99 4.82 28.22 -12.10
CA LYS A 99 6.19 27.79 -12.44
C LYS A 99 6.53 27.89 -13.92
N ARG A 100 5.51 27.96 -14.80
CA ARG A 100 5.70 28.17 -16.25
C ARG A 100 5.93 29.64 -16.59
N ASP A 101 5.70 30.55 -15.65
CA ASP A 101 5.81 31.97 -15.86
C ASP A 101 7.27 32.44 -15.88
N ARG A 102 7.59 33.36 -16.80
CA ARG A 102 8.94 33.91 -16.97
C ARG A 102 9.44 34.69 -15.76
N ASP A 103 8.57 35.35 -14.99
CA ASP A 103 8.98 36.14 -13.82
C ASP A 103 8.88 35.32 -12.52
N PHE A 104 8.49 34.04 -12.59
CA PHE A 104 8.24 33.17 -11.44
C PHE A 104 9.33 33.27 -10.37
N ARG A 105 10.58 33.00 -10.74
CA ARG A 105 11.70 32.99 -9.78
C ARG A 105 11.91 34.36 -9.15
N THR A 106 11.92 35.40 -9.97
CA THR A 106 12.12 36.78 -9.50
C THR A 106 11.03 37.18 -8.51
N THR A 107 9.77 36.87 -8.79
CA THR A 107 8.65 37.16 -7.89
C THR A 107 8.78 36.36 -6.59
N VAL A 108 8.97 35.04 -6.66
CA VAL A 108 9.04 34.17 -5.47
C VAL A 108 10.23 34.52 -4.58
N ASP A 109 11.42 34.74 -5.16
CA ASP A 109 12.65 35.07 -4.40
C ASP A 109 12.57 36.46 -3.74
N SER A 110 11.71 37.34 -4.22
CA SER A 110 11.50 38.68 -3.65
C SER A 110 10.58 38.71 -2.43
N VAL A 111 9.82 37.64 -2.19
CA VAL A 111 8.84 37.57 -1.09
C VAL A 111 9.57 37.37 0.25
N SER A 112 9.20 38.17 1.25
CA SER A 112 9.64 38.00 2.64
C SER A 112 8.46 38.13 3.57
N ILE A 113 8.25 37.12 4.43
CA ILE A 113 7.14 37.08 5.40
C ILE A 113 7.72 36.78 6.79
N ALA A 114 8.20 37.81 7.49
CA ALA A 114 8.80 37.70 8.81
C ALA A 114 7.98 38.37 9.93
N ASN A 115 6.99 39.18 9.57
CA ASN A 115 6.15 39.91 10.52
C ASN A 115 4.76 40.19 9.94
N LEU A 116 3.86 40.72 10.77
CA LEU A 116 2.47 40.96 10.42
C LEU A 116 2.29 41.96 9.25
N ILE A 117 3.14 42.99 9.15
CA ILE A 117 3.06 43.98 8.07
C ILE A 117 3.39 43.33 6.72
N GLN A 118 4.47 42.56 6.68
CA GLN A 118 4.87 41.81 5.49
C GLN A 118 3.83 40.75 5.10
N PHE A 119 3.24 40.07 6.09
CA PHE A 119 2.17 39.11 5.90
C PHE A 119 0.93 39.76 5.27
N GLN A 120 0.49 40.91 5.79
CA GLN A 120 -0.64 41.66 5.20
C GLN A 120 -0.33 42.18 3.80
N GLY A 121 0.90 42.63 3.56
CA GLY A 121 1.35 43.05 2.22
C GLY A 121 1.37 41.90 1.21
N PHE A 122 1.83 40.71 1.64
CA PHE A 122 1.82 39.49 0.83
C PHE A 122 0.39 39.07 0.43
N LEU A 123 -0.54 39.11 1.38
CA LEU A 123 -1.94 38.73 1.14
C LEU A 123 -2.77 39.76 0.36
N SER A 124 -2.21 40.94 0.07
CA SER A 124 -2.91 41.93 -0.73
C SER A 124 -3.12 41.43 -2.15
N ASP A 125 -4.28 41.71 -2.73
CA ASP A 125 -4.56 41.44 -4.16
C ASP A 125 -3.55 42.11 -5.10
N ASN A 126 -2.91 43.19 -4.65
CA ASN A 126 -1.90 43.92 -5.41
C ASN A 126 -0.45 43.43 -5.20
N SER A 127 -0.24 42.41 -4.37
CA SER A 127 1.09 41.84 -4.17
C SER A 127 1.61 41.21 -5.46
N ASP A 128 2.93 41.19 -5.64
CA ASP A 128 3.54 40.62 -6.84
C ASP A 128 3.24 39.12 -6.97
N PHE A 129 3.13 38.42 -5.83
CA PHE A 129 2.73 37.01 -5.80
C PHE A 129 1.26 36.81 -6.19
N SER A 130 0.34 37.62 -5.66
CA SER A 130 -1.09 37.56 -6.03
C SER A 130 -1.29 37.79 -7.53
N LYS A 131 -0.60 38.78 -8.10
CA LYS A 131 -0.62 39.07 -9.55
C LYS A 131 -0.04 37.93 -10.38
N LEU A 132 1.03 37.29 -9.91
CA LEU A 132 1.61 36.11 -10.54
C LEU A 132 0.61 34.94 -10.56
N VAL A 133 -0.12 34.72 -9.48
CA VAL A 133 -1.18 33.70 -9.43
C VAL A 133 -2.30 34.05 -10.39
N GLU A 134 -2.88 35.26 -10.27
CA GLU A 134 -4.04 35.70 -11.08
C GLU A 134 -3.79 35.55 -12.58
N ARG A 135 -2.62 35.97 -13.08
CA ARG A 135 -2.30 35.90 -14.51
C ARG A 135 -2.12 34.48 -15.05
N ASN A 136 -1.91 33.48 -14.18
CA ASN A 136 -1.69 32.08 -14.56
C ASN A 136 -2.87 31.16 -14.20
N MET A 137 -3.90 31.66 -13.52
CA MET A 137 -5.04 30.85 -13.05
C MET A 137 -6.05 30.51 -14.15
N GLY A 138 -6.08 31.23 -15.27
CA GLY A 138 -7.08 31.06 -16.33
C GLY A 138 -6.93 29.78 -17.18
N GLU A 139 -5.80 29.08 -17.10
CA GLU A 139 -5.42 27.98 -18.02
C GLU A 139 -4.90 26.71 -17.31
N SER A 140 -5.33 26.43 -16.07
CA SER A 140 -4.77 25.26 -15.35
C SER A 140 -5.35 23.92 -15.82
N GLU A 141 -4.68 23.30 -16.80
CA GLU A 141 -4.88 21.90 -17.21
C GLU A 141 -4.53 20.88 -16.10
N TRP A 142 -3.88 21.34 -15.03
CA TRP A 142 -3.26 20.45 -14.05
C TRP A 142 -4.28 19.71 -13.20
N MET A 143 -5.39 20.36 -12.83
CA MET A 143 -6.48 19.69 -12.10
C MET A 143 -7.03 18.52 -12.92
N ASP A 144 -7.28 18.72 -14.22
CA ASP A 144 -7.79 17.65 -15.08
C ASP A 144 -6.82 16.46 -15.16
N ARG A 145 -5.51 16.74 -15.20
CA ARG A 145 -4.48 15.69 -15.19
C ARG A 145 -4.38 14.95 -13.84
N MET A 146 -4.55 15.66 -12.72
CA MET A 146 -4.50 15.05 -11.38
C MET A 146 -5.77 14.26 -11.05
N LEU A 147 -6.91 14.60 -11.66
CA LEU A 147 -8.22 14.00 -11.38
C LEU A 147 -8.62 12.88 -12.35
N VAL A 148 -7.72 12.43 -13.23
CA VAL A 148 -7.98 11.31 -14.15
C VAL A 148 -8.46 10.09 -13.35
N PRO A 149 -9.68 9.59 -13.57
CA PRO A 149 -10.25 8.54 -12.72
C PRO A 149 -9.57 7.19 -12.97
N LEU A 150 -9.28 6.47 -11.88
CA LEU A 150 -8.82 5.10 -11.89
C LEU A 150 -9.89 4.21 -11.26
N ASN A 151 -10.22 3.12 -11.94
CA ASN A 151 -11.02 2.06 -11.35
C ASN A 151 -10.17 1.19 -10.40
N GLU A 152 -10.81 0.25 -9.71
CA GLU A 152 -10.14 -0.64 -8.76
C GLU A 152 -8.96 -1.42 -9.38
N ASP A 153 -9.12 -1.93 -10.60
CA ASP A 153 -8.06 -2.64 -11.34
C ASP A 153 -6.87 -1.70 -11.66
N GLY A 154 -7.14 -0.45 -12.04
CA GLY A 154 -6.12 0.56 -12.26
C GLY A 154 -5.32 0.88 -11.00
N LEU A 155 -6.00 1.04 -9.86
CA LEU A 155 -5.34 1.22 -8.55
C LEU A 155 -4.49 0.00 -8.18
N LEU A 156 -5.02 -1.22 -8.33
CA LEU A 156 -4.27 -2.45 -8.06
C LEU A 156 -3.00 -2.55 -8.90
N LYS A 157 -3.09 -2.25 -10.20
CA LYS A 157 -1.94 -2.25 -11.10
C LYS A 157 -0.88 -1.23 -10.67
N GLN A 158 -1.29 -0.02 -10.29
CA GLN A 158 -0.34 0.98 -9.79
C GLN A 158 0.33 0.55 -8.49
N ILE A 159 -0.43 0.01 -7.52
CA ILE A 159 0.12 -0.51 -6.26
C ILE A 159 1.11 -1.65 -6.53
N ALA A 160 0.79 -2.55 -7.46
CA ALA A 160 1.67 -3.66 -7.83
C ALA A 160 2.97 -3.20 -8.51
N ALA A 161 2.89 -2.13 -9.30
CA ALA A 161 4.02 -1.55 -10.02
C ALA A 161 4.93 -0.66 -9.16
N MET A 162 4.53 -0.31 -7.93
CA MET A 162 5.37 0.47 -7.02
C MET A 162 6.68 -0.25 -6.72
N ALA A 163 7.77 0.52 -6.74
CA ALA A 163 9.05 0.05 -6.24
C ALA A 163 8.92 -0.42 -4.78
N ASP A 164 9.65 -1.46 -4.39
CA ASP A 164 9.54 -2.04 -3.05
C ASP A 164 9.69 -1.03 -1.89
N PRO A 165 10.63 -0.07 -1.88
CA PRO A 165 10.69 0.93 -0.81
C PRO A 165 9.45 1.84 -0.76
N VAL A 166 8.93 2.24 -1.93
CA VAL A 166 7.72 3.07 -2.04
C VAL A 166 6.49 2.30 -1.54
N PHE A 167 6.35 1.04 -1.94
CA PHE A 167 5.27 0.18 -1.46
C PHE A 167 5.35 -0.06 0.04
N ALA A 168 6.55 -0.30 0.59
CA ALA A 168 6.74 -0.51 2.02
C ALA A 168 6.35 0.73 2.85
N ASN A 169 6.75 1.91 2.40
CA ASN A 169 6.34 3.18 3.01
C ASN A 169 4.82 3.36 2.93
N PHE A 170 4.23 3.16 1.75
CA PHE A 170 2.79 3.28 1.57
C PHE A 170 2.00 2.30 2.47
N TYR A 171 2.40 1.03 2.49
CA TYR A 171 1.79 0.02 3.35
C TYR A 171 1.85 0.42 4.83
N LYS A 172 3.00 0.92 5.29
CA LYS A 172 3.16 1.42 6.66
C LYS A 172 2.28 2.64 6.95
N SER A 173 2.23 3.61 6.04
CA SER A 173 1.38 4.80 6.20
C SER A 173 -0.10 4.43 6.27
N VAL A 174 -0.54 3.43 5.50
CA VAL A 174 -1.90 2.89 5.57
C VAL A 174 -2.16 2.22 6.92
N GLN A 175 -1.23 1.41 7.45
CA GLN A 175 -1.38 0.79 8.77
C GLN A 175 -1.50 1.85 9.88
N GLN A 176 -0.64 2.87 9.86
CA GLN A 176 -0.69 3.97 10.83
C GLN A 176 -2.02 4.73 10.75
N MET A 177 -2.55 4.96 9.55
CA MET A 177 -3.86 5.56 9.37
C MET A 177 -4.98 4.67 9.93
N GLN A 178 -4.95 3.36 9.69
CA GLN A 178 -5.92 2.42 10.26
C GLN A 178 -5.90 2.45 11.79
N GLU A 179 -4.72 2.50 12.40
CA GLU A 179 -4.56 2.62 13.85
C GLU A 179 -5.15 3.94 14.38
N LYS A 180 -4.85 5.07 13.72
CA LYS A 180 -5.39 6.38 14.08
C LYS A 180 -6.92 6.41 14.01
N LEU A 181 -7.49 5.98 12.88
CA LEU A 181 -8.95 5.96 12.68
C LEU A 181 -9.67 5.00 13.63
N LYS A 182 -9.00 3.92 14.05
CA LYS A 182 -9.53 2.99 15.06
C LYS A 182 -9.71 3.66 16.42
N VAL A 183 -8.82 4.59 16.81
CA VAL A 183 -8.99 5.40 18.04
C VAL A 183 -10.28 6.20 17.97
N ASP A 184 -10.59 6.75 16.80
CA ASP A 184 -11.80 7.53 16.53
C ASP A 184 -13.04 6.66 16.23
N LYS A 185 -12.94 5.33 16.41
CA LYS A 185 -13.99 4.33 16.14
C LYS A 185 -14.46 4.31 14.68
N ILE A 186 -13.63 4.76 13.75
CA ILE A 186 -13.89 4.69 12.30
C ILE A 186 -13.29 3.38 11.78
N TYR A 187 -14.14 2.50 11.25
CA TYR A 187 -13.69 1.23 10.67
C TYR A 187 -13.21 1.43 9.23
N PHE A 188 -11.89 1.48 9.05
CA PHE A 188 -11.24 1.67 7.75
C PHE A 188 -10.58 0.38 7.23
N SER A 189 -11.04 -0.09 6.07
CA SER A 189 -10.53 -1.30 5.39
C SER A 189 -9.75 -0.94 4.13
N CYS A 190 -8.58 -1.59 3.95
CA CYS A 190 -7.67 -1.34 2.82
C CYS A 190 -7.43 -2.62 2.00
N PRO A 191 -8.47 -3.19 1.34
CA PRO A 191 -8.36 -4.50 0.71
C PRO A 191 -7.31 -4.54 -0.40
N LEU A 192 -7.11 -3.45 -1.14
CA LEU A 192 -6.16 -3.39 -2.26
C LEU A 192 -4.72 -3.57 -1.79
N VAL A 193 -4.29 -2.76 -0.83
CA VAL A 193 -2.91 -2.80 -0.32
C VAL A 193 -2.63 -4.10 0.42
N HIS A 194 -3.60 -4.58 1.21
CA HIS A 194 -3.49 -5.87 1.90
C HIS A 194 -3.43 -7.04 0.90
N GLY A 195 -4.24 -7.02 -0.15
CA GLY A 195 -4.26 -8.03 -1.20
C GLY A 195 -2.90 -8.15 -1.91
N VAL A 196 -2.31 -7.01 -2.29
CA VAL A 196 -0.98 -6.99 -2.93
C VAL A 196 0.11 -7.45 -1.96
N ALA A 197 0.08 -6.99 -0.70
CA ALA A 197 1.04 -7.42 0.32
C ALA A 197 0.97 -8.95 0.57
N GLN A 198 -0.24 -9.48 0.68
CA GLN A 198 -0.50 -10.91 0.84
C GLN A 198 -0.01 -11.72 -0.36
N ALA A 199 -0.31 -11.28 -1.58
CA ALA A 199 0.16 -11.93 -2.80
C ALA A 199 1.70 -11.93 -2.87
N LYS A 200 2.36 -10.80 -2.63
CA LYS A 200 3.85 -10.71 -2.58
C LYS A 200 4.43 -11.69 -1.55
N SER A 201 3.90 -11.67 -0.32
CA SER A 201 4.34 -12.56 0.76
C SER A 201 4.16 -14.05 0.43
N LEU A 202 3.04 -14.39 -0.22
CA LEU A 202 2.76 -15.75 -0.64
C LEU A 202 3.72 -16.23 -1.73
N LYS A 203 3.95 -15.42 -2.77
CA LYS A 203 4.89 -15.74 -3.85
C LYS A 203 6.28 -16.06 -3.30
N GLU A 204 6.78 -15.24 -2.39
CA GLU A 204 8.10 -15.45 -1.79
C GLU A 204 8.15 -16.71 -0.91
N THR A 205 7.05 -16.98 -0.18
CA THR A 205 6.91 -18.19 0.63
C THR A 205 6.89 -19.45 -0.25
N VAL A 206 6.15 -19.43 -1.36
CA VAL A 206 6.11 -20.53 -2.35
C VAL A 206 7.45 -20.73 -3.02
N LYS A 207 8.11 -19.65 -3.46
CA LYS A 207 9.45 -19.69 -4.04
C LYS A 207 10.46 -20.32 -3.09
N THR A 208 10.50 -19.85 -1.84
CA THR A 208 11.38 -20.40 -0.81
C THR A 208 11.11 -21.89 -0.57
N PHE A 209 9.85 -22.29 -0.52
CA PHE A 209 9.50 -23.69 -0.29
C PHE A 209 9.84 -24.59 -1.48
N ARG A 210 9.59 -24.13 -2.70
CA ARG A 210 10.01 -24.80 -3.92
C ARG A 210 11.50 -25.06 -3.94
N LEU A 211 12.32 -24.05 -3.62
CA LEU A 211 13.79 -24.18 -3.57
C LEU A 211 14.24 -25.23 -2.54
N ARG A 212 13.55 -25.33 -1.39
CA ARG A 212 13.83 -26.37 -0.40
C ARG A 212 13.46 -27.77 -0.87
N LEU A 213 12.34 -27.91 -1.58
CA LEU A 213 11.94 -29.19 -2.17
C LEU A 213 12.90 -29.63 -3.28
N LEU A 214 13.40 -28.69 -4.09
CA LEU A 214 14.46 -28.93 -5.07
C LEU A 214 15.73 -29.47 -4.41
N GLU A 215 16.19 -28.83 -3.33
CA GLU A 215 17.37 -29.31 -2.60
C GLU A 215 17.16 -30.71 -2.01
N LYS A 216 15.95 -31.02 -1.52
CA LYS A 216 15.62 -32.38 -1.06
C LYS A 216 15.62 -33.40 -2.19
N LEU A 217 15.10 -33.07 -3.37
CA LEU A 217 15.16 -33.95 -4.54
C LEU A 217 16.62 -34.24 -4.90
N ARG A 218 17.46 -33.20 -4.96
CA ARG A 218 18.90 -33.31 -5.24
C ARG A 218 19.62 -34.23 -4.25
N LEU A 219 19.36 -34.08 -2.95
CA LEU A 219 19.95 -34.94 -1.90
C LEU A 219 19.51 -36.41 -1.99
N GLU A 220 18.34 -36.67 -2.59
CA GLU A 220 17.83 -38.03 -2.83
C GLU A 220 18.22 -38.56 -4.22
N GLY A 221 19.13 -37.87 -4.94
CA GLY A 221 19.61 -38.28 -6.27
C GLY A 221 18.61 -38.07 -7.39
N ILE A 222 17.61 -37.21 -7.21
CA ILE A 222 16.62 -36.87 -8.24
C ILE A 222 16.98 -35.52 -8.84
N GLU A 223 17.21 -35.51 -10.14
CA GLU A 223 17.50 -34.29 -10.89
C GLU A 223 16.22 -33.68 -11.47
N VAL A 224 16.21 -32.35 -11.55
CA VAL A 224 15.15 -31.54 -12.12
C VAL A 224 15.79 -30.69 -13.21
N ASP A 225 15.17 -30.63 -14.38
CA ASP A 225 15.67 -29.86 -15.49
C ASP A 225 15.40 -28.35 -15.34
N ASN A 226 15.80 -27.57 -16.34
CA ASN A 226 15.62 -26.11 -16.35
C ASN A 226 14.15 -25.68 -16.47
N HIS A 227 13.26 -26.58 -16.89
CA HIS A 227 11.82 -26.33 -16.99
C HIS A 227 11.08 -26.69 -15.70
N GLY A 228 11.77 -27.31 -14.74
CA GLY A 228 11.17 -27.78 -13.50
C GLY A 228 10.61 -29.18 -13.59
N GLU A 229 10.87 -29.91 -14.68
CA GLU A 229 10.46 -31.29 -14.90
C GLU A 229 11.47 -32.27 -14.32
N LEU A 230 10.99 -33.42 -13.85
CA LEU A 230 11.83 -34.44 -13.24
C LEU A 230 12.55 -35.26 -14.32
N ILE A 231 13.86 -35.46 -14.16
CA ILE A 231 14.65 -36.30 -15.08
C ILE A 231 14.61 -37.74 -14.56
N PRO A 232 13.94 -38.67 -15.25
CA PRO A 232 13.82 -40.05 -14.78
C PRO A 232 15.15 -40.79 -14.98
N SER A 233 15.82 -41.14 -13.88
CA SER A 233 17.01 -42.00 -13.90
C SER A 233 16.71 -43.44 -13.44
N GLN A 234 15.78 -43.62 -12.48
CA GLN A 234 15.36 -44.91 -11.90
C GLN A 234 13.93 -44.85 -11.34
N GLU A 235 13.34 -46.00 -11.03
CA GLU A 235 12.01 -46.08 -10.38
C GLU A 235 12.09 -45.52 -8.95
N PRO A 236 11.29 -44.49 -8.60
CA PRO A 236 11.44 -43.78 -7.34
C PRO A 236 10.93 -44.60 -6.14
N THR A 237 11.70 -44.57 -5.06
CA THR A 237 11.31 -45.16 -3.77
C THR A 237 10.05 -44.49 -3.19
N PRO A 238 9.34 -45.12 -2.24
CA PRO A 238 8.19 -44.50 -1.58
C PRO A 238 8.49 -43.15 -0.90
N ARG A 239 9.73 -42.95 -0.44
CA ARG A 239 10.20 -41.68 0.13
C ARG A 239 10.38 -40.62 -0.96
N GLN A 240 11.05 -40.97 -2.04
CA GLN A 240 11.25 -40.12 -3.22
C GLN A 240 9.92 -39.70 -3.84
N LEU A 241 8.97 -40.63 -4.01
CA LEU A 241 7.62 -40.37 -4.51
C LEU A 241 6.88 -39.29 -3.70
N LYS A 242 7.02 -39.28 -2.37
CA LYS A 242 6.41 -38.24 -1.52
C LYS A 242 7.01 -36.85 -1.78
N ILE A 243 8.33 -36.77 -1.96
CA ILE A 243 9.01 -35.50 -2.22
C ILE A 243 8.64 -34.99 -3.62
N ILE A 244 8.64 -35.88 -4.63
CA ILE A 244 8.20 -35.60 -6.00
C ILE A 244 6.78 -35.03 -6.02
N LYS A 245 5.82 -35.69 -5.38
CA LYS A 245 4.42 -35.23 -5.35
C LYS A 245 4.27 -33.83 -4.75
N ARG A 246 5.01 -33.53 -3.69
CA ARG A 246 5.03 -32.18 -3.09
C ARG A 246 5.66 -31.15 -4.00
N TYR A 247 6.81 -31.49 -4.59
CA TYR A 247 7.53 -30.59 -5.49
C TYR A 247 6.64 -30.22 -6.68
N ASN A 248 6.03 -31.19 -7.35
CA ASN A 248 5.15 -30.93 -8.50
C ASN A 248 3.98 -30.03 -8.12
N ALA A 249 3.30 -30.31 -7.00
CA ALA A 249 2.19 -29.48 -6.54
C ALA A 249 2.63 -28.02 -6.24
N VAL A 250 3.76 -27.84 -5.56
CA VAL A 250 4.32 -26.51 -5.25
C VAL A 250 4.86 -25.82 -6.49
N HIS A 251 5.38 -26.57 -7.46
CA HIS A 251 5.88 -26.03 -8.71
C HIS A 251 4.75 -25.47 -9.58
N VAL A 252 3.63 -26.20 -9.70
CA VAL A 252 2.41 -25.70 -10.35
C VAL A 252 1.92 -24.43 -9.66
N LEU A 253 1.83 -24.43 -8.31
CA LEU A 253 1.45 -23.22 -7.58
C LEU A 253 2.38 -22.04 -7.86
N TYR A 254 3.68 -22.30 -7.93
CA TYR A 254 4.68 -21.27 -8.19
C TYR A 254 4.47 -20.63 -9.56
N GLN A 255 4.17 -21.43 -10.59
CA GLN A 255 3.89 -20.94 -11.94
C GLN A 255 2.60 -20.10 -11.97
N GLU A 256 1.50 -20.64 -11.43
CA GLU A 256 0.19 -19.99 -11.41
C GLU A 256 0.19 -18.64 -10.66
N LEU A 257 1.07 -18.48 -9.67
CA LEU A 257 1.15 -17.25 -8.90
C LEU A 257 2.02 -16.14 -9.53
N GLN A 258 2.85 -16.41 -10.55
CA GLN A 258 3.83 -15.42 -11.03
C GLN A 258 3.17 -14.09 -11.42
N ASP A 259 2.09 -14.15 -12.18
CA ASP A 259 1.46 -12.96 -12.77
C ASP A 259 0.32 -12.38 -11.93
N LYS A 260 0.03 -12.99 -10.76
CA LYS A 260 -1.11 -12.59 -9.92
C LYS A 260 -0.80 -11.35 -9.08
N ILE A 261 -1.56 -10.27 -9.26
CA ILE A 261 -1.44 -9.04 -8.45
C ILE A 261 -2.08 -9.21 -7.08
N ALA A 262 -3.27 -9.83 -7.04
CA ALA A 262 -4.04 -10.13 -5.84
C ALA A 262 -4.62 -11.55 -5.94
N LEU A 263 -5.01 -12.12 -4.79
CA LEU A 263 -5.52 -13.49 -4.70
C LEU A 263 -7.05 -13.51 -4.68
N GLY A 264 -7.65 -14.14 -5.69
CA GLY A 264 -9.08 -14.39 -5.77
C GLY A 264 -9.52 -15.66 -5.01
N SER A 265 -10.82 -15.97 -5.06
CA SER A 265 -11.38 -17.19 -4.44
C SER A 265 -10.80 -18.47 -5.06
N THR A 266 -10.73 -18.54 -6.38
CA THR A 266 -10.16 -19.69 -7.10
C THR A 266 -8.69 -19.92 -6.73
N ASP A 267 -7.91 -18.85 -6.58
CA ASP A 267 -6.51 -18.96 -6.17
C ASP A 267 -6.42 -19.56 -4.75
N ARG A 268 -7.31 -19.15 -3.84
CA ARG A 268 -7.38 -19.69 -2.47
C ARG A 268 -7.75 -21.18 -2.44
N GLU A 269 -8.69 -21.61 -3.28
CA GLU A 269 -9.07 -23.03 -3.40
C GLU A 269 -7.90 -23.88 -3.92
N MET A 270 -7.23 -23.43 -4.98
CA MET A 270 -6.02 -24.08 -5.50
C MET A 270 -4.94 -24.20 -4.42
N ILE A 271 -4.69 -23.10 -3.71
CA ILE A 271 -3.75 -23.05 -2.59
C ILE A 271 -4.10 -24.12 -1.53
N LEU A 272 -5.37 -24.20 -1.12
CA LEU A 272 -5.82 -25.17 -0.11
C LEU A 272 -5.58 -26.61 -0.58
N GLY A 273 -5.95 -26.94 -1.83
CA GLY A 273 -5.69 -28.27 -2.40
C GLY A 273 -4.19 -28.63 -2.40
N ILE A 274 -3.31 -27.66 -2.66
CA ILE A 274 -1.86 -27.90 -2.66
C ILE A 274 -1.31 -28.10 -1.24
N VAL A 275 -1.85 -27.38 -0.26
CA VAL A 275 -1.54 -27.62 1.16
C VAL A 275 -1.98 -29.00 1.60
N GLU A 276 -3.15 -29.47 1.16
CA GLU A 276 -3.63 -30.82 1.43
C GLU A 276 -2.72 -31.88 0.83
N ILE A 277 -2.30 -31.72 -0.43
CA ILE A 277 -1.33 -32.63 -1.07
C ILE A 277 -0.02 -32.67 -0.26
N CYS A 278 0.47 -31.53 0.20
CA CYS A 278 1.69 -31.47 1.01
C CYS A 278 1.53 -32.18 2.35
N THR A 279 0.37 -32.01 2.99
CA THR A 279 0.05 -32.62 4.28
C THR A 279 -0.06 -34.15 4.18
N HIS A 280 -0.79 -34.65 3.19
CA HIS A 280 -0.95 -36.10 2.94
C HIS A 280 0.38 -36.80 2.64
N ASN A 281 1.33 -36.10 2.01
CA ASN A 281 2.66 -36.64 1.71
C ASN A 281 3.66 -36.52 2.87
N GLN A 282 3.18 -36.32 4.11
CA GLN A 282 3.98 -36.26 5.35
C GLN A 282 5.02 -35.15 5.34
N ALA A 283 4.54 -33.91 5.29
CA ALA A 283 5.38 -32.72 5.38
C ALA A 283 6.28 -32.77 6.64
N GLY A 284 7.60 -32.58 6.46
CA GLY A 284 8.56 -32.62 7.57
C GLY A 284 8.32 -31.50 8.60
N TRP A 285 8.91 -31.59 9.78
CA TRP A 285 8.72 -30.58 10.85
C TRP A 285 9.03 -29.14 10.38
N PHE A 286 10.07 -28.96 9.57
CA PHE A 286 10.45 -27.67 8.97
C PHE A 286 9.47 -27.14 7.92
N GLU A 287 8.58 -27.98 7.40
CA GLU A 287 7.56 -27.62 6.40
C GLU A 287 6.29 -27.08 7.08
N ARG A 288 6.13 -27.26 8.41
CA ARG A 288 5.03 -26.66 9.18
C ARG A 288 5.03 -25.14 9.14
N HIS A 289 6.21 -24.52 9.07
CA HIS A 289 6.34 -23.06 8.98
C HIS A 289 5.78 -22.54 7.65
N PHE A 290 5.92 -23.31 6.57
CA PHE A 290 5.31 -23.02 5.28
C PHE A 290 3.77 -23.11 5.38
N SER A 291 3.24 -24.21 5.89
CA SER A 291 1.80 -24.37 6.12
C SER A 291 1.23 -23.28 7.04
N GLN A 292 1.99 -22.84 8.04
CA GLN A 292 1.57 -21.80 8.97
C GLN A 292 1.44 -20.44 8.28
N LYS A 293 2.48 -20.00 7.57
CA LYS A 293 2.45 -18.76 6.77
C LYS A 293 1.34 -18.78 5.73
N PHE A 294 1.10 -19.92 5.10
CA PHE A 294 0.00 -20.10 4.14
C PHE A 294 -1.36 -19.86 4.78
N THR A 295 -1.64 -20.51 5.92
CA THR A 295 -2.91 -20.25 6.59
C THR A 295 -3.00 -18.81 7.11
N ASP A 296 -1.90 -18.20 7.54
CA ASP A 296 -1.90 -16.80 8.00
C ASP A 296 -2.28 -15.86 6.84
N VAL A 297 -1.78 -16.10 5.63
CA VAL A 297 -2.17 -15.37 4.41
C VAL A 297 -3.65 -15.62 4.06
N LEU A 298 -4.09 -16.88 4.05
CA LEU A 298 -5.47 -17.25 3.68
C LEU A 298 -6.53 -16.79 4.70
N SER A 299 -6.17 -16.74 5.98
CA SER A 299 -7.05 -16.29 7.07
C SER A 299 -6.95 -14.78 7.33
N GLY A 300 -6.14 -14.05 6.56
CA GLY A 300 -5.90 -12.62 6.81
C GLY A 300 -5.32 -12.34 8.21
N GLY A 301 -4.54 -13.27 8.77
CA GLY A 301 -3.97 -13.16 10.11
C GLY A 301 -4.93 -13.49 11.27
N LEU A 302 -6.15 -13.98 11.00
CA LEU A 302 -7.13 -14.36 12.04
C LEU A 302 -6.76 -15.66 12.80
N LYS A 303 -5.62 -16.27 12.48
CA LYS A 303 -5.22 -17.56 13.04
C LYS A 303 -5.06 -17.60 14.57
N PRO A 304 -4.77 -16.53 15.33
CA PRO A 304 -4.85 -16.58 16.80
C PRO A 304 -6.26 -16.91 17.29
N LEU A 305 -7.29 -16.34 16.67
CA LEU A 305 -8.70 -16.62 16.99
C LEU A 305 -9.10 -18.03 16.52
N CYS A 306 -8.68 -18.43 15.32
CA CYS A 306 -8.92 -19.78 14.81
C CYS A 306 -8.18 -20.85 15.62
N ARG A 307 -6.97 -20.61 16.14
CA ARG A 307 -6.27 -21.58 17.01
C ARG A 307 -7.04 -21.81 18.31
N THR A 308 -7.62 -20.78 18.91
CA THR A 308 -8.48 -20.91 20.11
C THR A 308 -9.80 -21.61 19.79
N PHE A 309 -10.32 -21.45 18.57
CA PHE A 309 -11.54 -22.11 18.11
C PHE A 309 -11.30 -23.60 17.74
N PHE A 310 -10.24 -23.89 16.96
CA PHE A 310 -9.87 -25.24 16.52
C PHE A 310 -9.19 -26.07 17.62
N SER A 311 -8.57 -25.45 18.64
CA SER A 311 -8.14 -26.19 19.84
C SER A 311 -9.33 -26.76 20.61
N LYS A 312 -10.50 -26.09 20.54
CA LYS A 312 -11.74 -26.60 21.11
C LYS A 312 -12.42 -27.62 20.22
N GLU A 313 -12.17 -27.66 18.91
CA GLU A 313 -12.78 -28.66 18.02
C GLU A 313 -12.31 -30.08 18.36
N ALA A 314 -11.04 -30.28 18.73
CA ALA A 314 -10.54 -31.56 19.28
C ALA A 314 -11.11 -31.89 20.68
N GLN A 315 -11.61 -30.91 21.42
CA GLN A 315 -12.33 -31.11 22.68
C GLN A 315 -13.80 -31.44 22.40
N TYR A 316 -14.49 -30.67 21.56
CA TYR A 316 -15.87 -30.92 21.14
C TYR A 316 -16.03 -32.25 20.42
N ARG A 317 -15.06 -32.65 19.60
CA ARG A 317 -15.07 -33.98 18.96
C ARG A 317 -14.94 -35.11 19.99
N ARG A 318 -14.11 -34.92 21.03
CA ARG A 318 -14.02 -35.85 22.17
C ARG A 318 -15.29 -35.87 23.01
N GLU A 319 -15.88 -34.72 23.30
CA GLU A 319 -17.14 -34.61 24.03
C GLU A 319 -18.30 -35.24 23.23
N MET A 320 -18.34 -35.06 21.90
CA MET A 320 -19.34 -35.70 21.04
C MET A 320 -19.11 -37.21 20.90
N ASP A 321 -17.86 -37.68 20.85
CA ASP A 321 -17.52 -39.10 20.85
C ASP A 321 -17.86 -39.77 22.20
N GLU A 322 -17.64 -39.08 23.32
CA GLU A 322 -18.04 -39.53 24.67
C GLU A 322 -19.56 -39.59 24.80
N ILE A 323 -20.28 -38.58 24.32
CA ILE A 323 -21.75 -38.56 24.29
C ILE A 323 -22.29 -39.67 23.38
N ALA A 324 -21.64 -39.93 22.24
CA ALA A 324 -22.03 -41.00 21.30
C ALA A 324 -21.72 -42.41 21.83
N GLN A 325 -20.78 -42.55 22.78
CA GLN A 325 -20.45 -43.82 23.43
C GLN A 325 -21.32 -44.13 24.66
N ILE A 326 -22.04 -43.14 25.20
CA ILE A 326 -23.10 -43.38 26.20
C ILE A 326 -24.30 -43.98 25.46
N ARG A 327 -24.31 -45.31 25.32
CA ARG A 327 -25.51 -46.03 24.88
C ARG A 327 -26.63 -45.83 25.90
N PRO A 328 -27.89 -45.70 25.47
CA PRO A 328 -29.03 -45.81 26.37
C PRO A 328 -29.05 -47.24 26.93
N GLY A 329 -28.96 -47.35 28.25
CA GLY A 329 -29.37 -48.53 28.99
C GLY A 329 -30.88 -48.56 29.15
#